data_AF-A0A7V3AGN4-F1
#
_entry.id   AF-A0A7V3AGN4-F1
#
_cell.length_a   1.000
_cell.length_b   1.000
_cell.length_c   1.000
_cell.angle_alpha   90.00
_cell.angle_beta   90.00
_cell.angle_gamma   90.00
#
_symmetry.space_group_name_H-M   'P 1'
#
loop_
_entity.id
_entity.type
_entity.pdbx_description
1 polymer ?
#
loop_
_entity_poly.entity_id
_entity_poly.type
_entity_poly.pdbx_seq_one_letter_code
_entity_poly.pdbx_strand_id
1 'polypeptide(L)'
;MPSDPLLLFDPRRTIQLQGFSGRAATTTLHDATATGFQISGIFQGAEDFANVQIFSAYDYFNHLRVKPLPVTDLSGLTLQFDMEILPVNGEEGNVRPDCVRYASVGWDKLTVTTGDGNIYEVPLMSHAQIVSGDYAPGSFGFSLHDRDAATLDELLVGKPTPALTDKAYVYFMGTRWSCSSAEAIAFCNLETRLLNNIGAPDVPSCEQAIWWQDDPNFWHYLLVNNGGAGIQEAGATDAADIASRLASMVGLSSSLVDCTASGNVITVSLEQGVNGPAEVSTNSGSAPATLSRSVPGIYT
;
A
#
# COMPACT_ATOMS: atom_id res chain seq x y z
N MET A 1 47.22 16.53 -34.47
CA MET A 1 46.00 15.69 -34.39
C MET A 1 46.01 15.07 -33.00
N PRO A 2 44.90 15.03 -32.24
CA PRO A 2 44.90 14.26 -31.01
C PRO A 2 45.24 12.80 -31.40
N SER A 3 46.23 12.22 -30.73
CA SER A 3 46.78 10.88 -30.98
C SER A 3 45.88 9.75 -30.49
N ASP A 4 44.80 10.09 -29.79
CA ASP A 4 44.07 9.12 -28.99
C ASP A 4 42.89 8.52 -29.79
N PRO A 5 42.67 7.20 -29.66
CA PRO A 5 41.55 6.54 -30.33
C PRO A 5 40.20 7.10 -29.87
N LEU A 6 39.27 7.28 -30.81
CA LEU A 6 37.88 7.62 -30.51
C LEU A 6 37.14 6.35 -30.11
N LEU A 7 36.73 6.26 -28.84
CA LEU A 7 36.01 5.12 -28.30
C LEU A 7 34.49 5.38 -28.33
N LEU A 8 33.72 4.39 -28.75
CA LEU A 8 32.28 4.49 -29.03
C LEU A 8 31.41 4.78 -27.79
N PHE A 9 31.93 4.46 -26.60
CA PHE A 9 31.26 4.62 -25.31
C PHE A 9 32.07 5.48 -24.33
N ASP A 10 32.97 6.34 -24.82
CA ASP A 10 33.68 7.31 -23.97
C ASP A 10 32.69 8.40 -23.50
N PRO A 11 32.37 8.49 -22.20
CA PRO A 11 31.42 9.48 -21.69
C PRO A 11 31.80 10.93 -21.97
N ARG A 12 33.09 11.22 -22.15
CA ARG A 12 33.59 12.58 -22.46
C ARG A 12 33.24 13.04 -23.86
N ARG A 13 32.78 12.13 -24.72
CA ARG A 13 32.62 12.36 -26.16
C ARG A 13 31.23 11.96 -26.63
N THR A 14 30.78 10.76 -26.29
CA THR A 14 29.68 10.09 -26.99
C THR A 14 28.38 10.01 -26.20
N ILE A 15 28.44 10.22 -24.87
CA ILE A 15 27.26 10.24 -24.01
C ILE A 15 26.74 11.67 -23.90
N GLN A 16 25.42 11.82 -23.98
CA GLN A 16 24.78 13.14 -23.97
C GLN A 16 23.39 13.09 -23.35
N LEU A 17 22.91 14.27 -22.93
CA LEU A 17 21.54 14.44 -22.51
C LEU A 17 20.64 14.64 -23.72
N GLN A 18 19.64 13.77 -23.87
CA GLN A 18 18.63 13.88 -24.93
C GLN A 18 17.61 14.98 -24.61
N GLY A 19 17.33 15.22 -23.33
CA GLY A 19 16.41 16.25 -22.89
C GLY A 19 15.89 16.02 -21.47
N PHE A 20 15.02 16.92 -21.05
CA PHE A 20 14.26 16.85 -19.79
C PHE A 20 12.82 17.33 -20.02
N SER A 21 11.91 16.97 -19.12
CA SER A 21 10.52 17.42 -19.13
C SER A 21 10.17 18.26 -17.90
N GLY A 22 9.09 19.03 -18.00
CA GLY A 22 8.54 19.83 -16.91
C GLY A 22 8.78 21.34 -17.06
N ARG A 23 7.98 22.15 -16.35
CA ARG A 23 8.28 23.59 -16.20
C ARG A 23 9.36 23.73 -15.13
N ALA A 24 10.44 24.44 -15.45
CA ALA A 24 11.57 24.71 -14.54
C ALA A 24 12.47 23.51 -14.20
N ALA A 25 12.29 22.36 -14.86
CA ALA A 25 13.32 21.33 -14.86
C ALA A 25 14.56 21.82 -15.62
N THR A 26 15.74 21.46 -15.16
CA THR A 26 17.01 21.65 -15.88
C THR A 26 17.95 20.51 -15.53
N THR A 27 18.78 20.08 -16.46
CA THR A 27 19.77 19.04 -16.20
C THR A 27 21.06 19.29 -16.96
N THR A 28 22.15 18.81 -16.40
CA THR A 28 23.48 18.88 -17.01
C THR A 28 24.24 17.58 -16.78
N LEU A 29 25.01 17.16 -17.79
CA LEU A 29 25.99 16.10 -17.67
C LEU A 29 27.34 16.77 -17.39
N HIS A 30 28.02 16.32 -16.36
CA HIS A 30 29.28 16.91 -15.90
C HIS A 30 30.22 15.83 -15.36
N ASP A 31 31.45 16.25 -15.04
CA ASP A 31 32.51 15.39 -14.46
C ASP A 31 32.74 14.09 -15.24
N ALA A 32 32.60 14.14 -16.57
CA ALA A 32 32.85 13.00 -17.43
C ALA A 32 34.33 12.59 -17.41
N THR A 33 34.57 11.32 -17.15
CA THR A 33 35.85 10.63 -17.24
C THR A 33 35.80 9.59 -18.35
N ALA A 34 36.90 8.86 -18.57
CA ALA A 34 36.92 7.81 -19.58
C ALA A 34 35.94 6.65 -19.31
N THR A 35 35.46 6.49 -18.07
CA THR A 35 34.66 5.32 -17.64
C THR A 35 33.42 5.69 -16.82
N GLY A 36 33.13 6.98 -16.62
CA GLY A 36 31.99 7.42 -15.84
C GLY A 36 31.66 8.89 -16.08
N PHE A 37 30.50 9.31 -15.61
CA PHE A 37 30.00 10.69 -15.71
C PHE A 37 28.96 10.91 -14.62
N GLN A 38 28.64 12.16 -14.35
CA GLN A 38 27.56 12.53 -13.42
C GLN A 38 26.48 13.32 -14.14
N ILE A 39 25.27 13.21 -13.59
CA ILE A 39 24.12 13.99 -14.02
C ILE A 39 23.54 14.66 -12.79
N SER A 40 23.33 15.96 -12.89
CA SER A 40 22.63 16.75 -11.90
C SER A 40 21.57 17.61 -12.57
N GLY A 41 20.65 18.11 -11.76
CA GLY A 41 19.55 18.91 -12.26
C GLY A 41 18.68 19.46 -11.15
N ILE A 42 17.70 20.25 -11.55
CA ILE A 42 16.57 20.66 -10.72
C ILE A 42 15.35 19.92 -11.27
N PHE A 43 14.69 19.16 -10.39
CA PHE A 43 13.47 18.41 -10.67
C PHE A 43 12.46 18.84 -9.59
N GLN A 44 11.43 19.60 -9.97
CA GLN A 44 10.45 20.18 -9.05
C GLN A 44 9.13 19.38 -9.03
N GLY A 45 8.80 18.73 -10.14
CA GLY A 45 7.66 17.82 -10.29
C GLY A 45 8.06 16.37 -10.04
N ALA A 46 7.08 15.56 -9.63
CA ALA A 46 7.26 14.11 -9.50
C ALA A 46 7.43 13.42 -10.86
N GLU A 47 7.00 14.09 -11.93
CA GLU A 47 7.10 13.70 -13.32
C GLU A 47 8.33 14.27 -14.05
N ASP A 48 9.16 15.09 -13.38
CA ASP A 48 10.34 15.65 -14.01
C ASP A 48 11.40 14.56 -14.18
N PHE A 49 11.96 14.44 -15.39
CA PHE A 49 12.99 13.45 -15.71
C PHE A 49 14.08 14.01 -16.61
N ALA A 50 15.20 13.31 -16.69
CA ALA A 50 16.27 13.54 -17.65
C ALA A 50 16.59 12.25 -18.42
N ASN A 51 16.69 12.35 -19.74
CA ASN A 51 17.04 11.23 -20.60
C ASN A 51 18.50 11.29 -21.00
N VAL A 52 19.21 10.19 -20.75
CA VAL A 52 20.63 10.04 -21.06
C VAL A 52 20.76 9.12 -22.26
N GLN A 53 21.32 9.63 -23.34
CA GLN A 53 21.67 8.81 -24.49
C GLN A 53 23.07 8.26 -24.30
N ILE A 54 23.14 6.96 -23.98
CA ILE A 54 24.41 6.22 -23.80
C ILE A 54 25.09 5.97 -25.14
N PHE A 55 24.30 5.82 -26.21
CA PHE A 55 24.80 5.52 -27.55
C PHE A 55 23.89 6.07 -28.64
N SER A 56 24.50 6.55 -29.72
CA SER A 56 23.82 6.90 -30.96
C SER A 56 24.65 6.38 -32.13
N ALA A 57 24.06 5.51 -32.96
CA ALA A 57 24.73 4.93 -34.12
C ALA A 57 25.31 5.99 -35.06
N TYR A 58 24.70 7.18 -35.10
CA TYR A 58 25.09 8.25 -36.00
C TYR A 58 25.62 9.49 -35.29
N ASP A 59 25.69 9.55 -33.95
CA ASP A 59 26.19 10.70 -33.18
C ASP A 59 25.94 12.06 -33.86
N TYR A 60 24.69 12.54 -33.78
CA TYR A 60 24.23 13.71 -34.55
C TYR A 60 24.82 15.06 -34.10
N PHE A 61 25.47 15.11 -32.94
CA PHE A 61 25.80 16.38 -32.28
C PHE A 61 27.29 16.69 -32.33
N ASN A 62 28.16 15.68 -32.35
CA ASN A 62 29.60 15.91 -32.38
C ASN A 62 30.11 16.41 -33.74
N HIS A 63 31.16 17.22 -33.67
CA HIS A 63 31.89 17.65 -34.85
C HIS A 63 32.53 16.45 -35.56
N LEU A 64 32.50 16.44 -36.91
CA LEU A 64 32.96 15.31 -37.76
C LEU A 64 34.39 14.83 -37.48
N ARG A 65 35.25 15.65 -36.88
CA ARG A 65 36.63 15.31 -36.53
C ARG A 65 36.80 14.56 -35.19
N VAL A 66 35.78 14.56 -34.34
CA VAL A 66 35.82 13.94 -33.00
C VAL A 66 34.73 12.88 -32.81
N LYS A 67 34.07 12.53 -33.91
CA LYS A 67 32.94 11.64 -33.98
C LYS A 67 33.39 10.25 -34.47
N PRO A 68 33.00 9.15 -33.80
CA PRO A 68 33.22 7.81 -34.30
C PRO A 68 32.51 7.58 -35.65
N LEU A 69 33.02 6.64 -36.45
CA LEU A 69 32.27 6.17 -37.61
C LEU A 69 30.96 5.52 -37.16
N PRO A 70 29.89 5.59 -37.97
CA PRO A 70 28.64 4.95 -37.61
C PRO A 70 28.79 3.46 -37.35
N VAL A 71 28.23 2.99 -36.24
CA VAL A 71 28.21 1.57 -35.86
C VAL A 71 26.76 1.19 -35.59
N THR A 72 26.30 0.11 -36.20
CA THR A 72 24.94 -0.42 -36.00
C THR A 72 24.94 -1.85 -35.47
N ASP A 73 26.05 -2.56 -35.61
CA ASP A 73 26.26 -3.88 -35.03
C ASP A 73 26.97 -3.75 -33.68
N LEU A 74 26.22 -3.99 -32.62
CA LEU A 74 26.73 -4.06 -31.25
C LEU A 74 26.75 -5.51 -30.73
N SER A 75 26.67 -6.50 -31.62
CA SER A 75 26.70 -7.91 -31.24
C SER A 75 27.99 -8.25 -30.49
N GLY A 76 27.85 -9.07 -29.45
CA GLY A 76 28.97 -9.46 -28.57
C GLY A 76 29.38 -8.39 -27.55
N LEU A 77 28.77 -7.19 -27.55
CA LEU A 77 28.98 -6.20 -26.50
C LEU A 77 28.03 -6.43 -25.32
N THR A 78 28.56 -6.26 -24.12
CA THR A 78 27.78 -6.20 -22.88
C THR A 78 27.95 -4.82 -22.28
N LEU A 79 26.83 -4.12 -22.07
CA LEU A 79 26.84 -2.85 -21.36
C LEU A 79 26.81 -3.13 -19.85
N GLN A 80 27.81 -2.66 -19.14
CA GLN A 80 27.92 -2.81 -17.68
C GLN A 80 28.39 -1.50 -17.06
N PHE A 81 27.65 -1.01 -16.09
CA PHE A 81 27.99 0.16 -15.28
C PHE A 81 27.30 0.07 -13.93
N ASP A 82 27.90 0.69 -12.92
CA ASP A 82 27.25 0.91 -11.63
C ASP A 82 26.48 2.23 -11.69
N MET A 83 25.24 2.23 -11.18
CA MET A 83 24.43 3.43 -11.04
C MET A 83 24.32 3.77 -9.56
N GLU A 84 24.76 4.97 -9.21
CA GLU A 84 24.61 5.53 -7.87
C GLU A 84 23.66 6.72 -7.92
N ILE A 85 22.67 6.74 -7.03
CA ILE A 85 21.78 7.88 -6.85
C ILE A 85 22.24 8.65 -5.62
N LEU A 86 22.80 9.83 -5.84
CA LEU A 86 23.34 10.65 -4.78
C LEU A 86 22.24 11.49 -4.10
N PRO A 87 22.32 11.68 -2.76
CA PRO A 87 21.46 12.62 -2.06
C PRO A 87 21.68 14.04 -2.56
N VAL A 88 20.61 14.82 -2.65
CA VAL A 88 20.68 16.25 -2.99
C VAL A 88 20.24 17.04 -1.76
N ASN A 89 21.10 17.93 -1.25
CA ASN A 89 20.85 18.73 -0.05
C ASN A 89 20.48 17.92 1.21
N GLY A 90 20.92 16.66 1.31
CA GLY A 90 20.62 15.78 2.44
C GLY A 90 19.28 15.05 2.34
N GLU A 91 18.55 15.20 1.23
CA GLU A 91 17.33 14.45 0.93
C GLU A 91 17.61 13.30 -0.04
N GLU A 92 16.75 12.26 -0.02
CA GLU A 92 16.80 11.17 -0.99
C GLU A 92 16.71 11.75 -2.41
N GLY A 93 17.62 11.34 -3.29
CA GLY A 93 17.76 11.89 -4.64
C GLY A 93 16.63 11.49 -5.58
N ASN A 94 16.94 11.41 -6.87
CA ASN A 94 15.99 11.00 -7.90
C ASN A 94 15.37 9.61 -7.63
N VAL A 95 14.23 9.34 -8.25
CA VAL A 95 13.57 8.03 -8.17
C VAL A 95 14.53 6.94 -8.62
N ARG A 96 14.76 5.95 -7.75
CA ARG A 96 15.68 4.83 -8.00
C ARG A 96 15.03 3.80 -8.94
N PRO A 97 15.80 3.08 -9.78
CA PRO A 97 15.24 2.05 -10.67
C PRO A 97 14.52 0.90 -9.97
N ASP A 98 14.85 0.62 -8.70
CA ASP A 98 14.22 -0.39 -7.84
C ASP A 98 12.96 0.13 -7.12
N CYS A 99 12.55 1.38 -7.37
CA CYS A 99 11.37 1.97 -6.74
C CYS A 99 10.09 1.24 -7.18
N VAL A 100 9.33 0.72 -6.22
CA VAL A 100 8.05 0.02 -6.45
C VAL A 100 6.88 0.93 -6.83
N ARG A 101 7.12 2.25 -6.98
CA ARG A 101 6.08 3.19 -7.43
C ARG A 101 5.67 2.87 -8.86
N TYR A 102 4.43 3.19 -9.20
CA TYR A 102 3.97 3.14 -10.58
C TYR A 102 4.83 4.08 -11.45
N ALA A 103 5.50 3.52 -12.45
CA ALA A 103 6.32 4.23 -13.42
C ALA A 103 5.48 5.20 -14.27
N SER A 104 5.29 6.44 -13.77
CA SER A 104 4.64 7.51 -14.52
C SER A 104 5.50 7.97 -15.71
N VAL A 105 6.82 7.76 -15.62
CA VAL A 105 7.80 7.86 -16.69
C VAL A 105 8.71 6.63 -16.63
N GLY A 106 9.30 6.20 -17.76
CA GLY A 106 10.05 4.94 -17.86
C GLY A 106 11.44 4.95 -17.20
N TRP A 107 11.54 5.36 -15.93
CA TRP A 107 12.81 5.44 -15.18
C TRP A 107 13.42 4.06 -14.90
N ASP A 108 12.59 3.01 -14.91
CA ASP A 108 12.96 1.63 -14.57
C ASP A 108 13.44 0.82 -15.78
N LYS A 109 13.58 1.45 -16.96
CA LYS A 109 13.84 0.78 -18.22
C LYS A 109 14.95 1.45 -19.02
N LEU A 110 15.70 0.64 -19.76
CA LEU A 110 16.55 1.10 -20.86
C LEU A 110 15.76 1.03 -22.16
N THR A 111 15.69 2.16 -22.88
CA THR A 111 14.99 2.26 -24.16
C THR A 111 15.96 2.16 -25.33
N VAL A 112 15.68 1.26 -26.27
CA VAL A 112 16.44 1.06 -27.50
C VAL A 112 15.58 1.43 -28.70
N THR A 113 15.99 2.44 -29.46
CA THR A 113 15.38 2.78 -30.74
C THR A 113 16.20 2.20 -31.87
N THR A 114 15.59 1.33 -32.67
CA THR A 114 16.23 0.73 -33.86
C THR A 114 16.20 1.67 -35.07
N GLY A 115 16.97 1.35 -36.12
CA GLY A 115 17.00 2.13 -37.36
C GLY A 115 15.65 2.26 -38.07
N ASP A 116 14.76 1.29 -37.88
CA ASP A 116 13.39 1.30 -38.43
C ASP A 116 12.40 2.10 -37.56
N GLY A 117 12.87 2.69 -36.46
CA GLY A 117 12.07 3.45 -35.52
C GLY A 117 11.33 2.60 -34.46
N ASN A 118 11.48 1.28 -34.48
CA ASN A 118 10.92 0.42 -33.43
C ASN A 118 11.59 0.71 -32.09
N ILE A 119 10.78 0.77 -31.04
CA ILE A 119 11.21 1.00 -29.67
C ILE A 119 11.11 -0.30 -28.89
N TYR A 120 12.20 -0.67 -28.23
CA TYR A 120 12.26 -1.79 -27.30
C TYR A 120 12.61 -1.25 -25.91
N GLU A 121 11.95 -1.78 -24.90
CA GLU A 121 12.23 -1.43 -23.51
C GLU A 121 12.77 -2.64 -22.78
N VAL A 122 13.87 -2.45 -22.05
CA VAL A 122 14.52 -3.48 -21.25
C VAL A 122 14.40 -3.09 -19.78
N PRO A 123 13.60 -3.80 -18.96
CA PRO A 123 13.51 -3.52 -17.53
C PRO A 123 14.88 -3.69 -16.87
N LEU A 124 15.37 -2.63 -16.23
CA LEU A 124 16.70 -2.60 -15.63
C LEU A 124 16.84 -3.63 -14.52
N MET A 125 15.82 -3.75 -13.66
CA MET A 125 15.84 -4.64 -12.51
C MET A 125 15.83 -6.14 -12.86
N SER A 126 15.53 -6.50 -14.12
CA SER A 126 15.73 -7.89 -14.60
C SER A 126 17.20 -8.23 -14.83
N HIS A 127 18.07 -7.23 -14.90
CA HIS A 127 19.50 -7.36 -15.23
C HIS A 127 20.43 -6.68 -14.21
N ALA A 128 19.87 -6.04 -13.18
CA ALA A 128 20.62 -5.33 -12.16
C ALA A 128 20.61 -6.09 -10.83
N GLN A 129 21.64 -5.85 -10.02
CA GLN A 129 21.70 -6.30 -8.63
C GLN A 129 22.09 -5.10 -7.76
N ILE A 130 21.56 -5.05 -6.54
CA ILE A 130 21.92 -4.01 -5.58
C ILE A 130 23.35 -4.26 -5.10
N VAL A 131 24.25 -3.32 -5.38
CA VAL A 131 25.66 -3.39 -4.95
C VAL A 131 25.80 -2.97 -3.48
N SER A 132 25.15 -1.87 -3.10
CA SER A 132 25.18 -1.31 -1.74
C SER A 132 24.07 -0.26 -1.58
N GLY A 133 23.78 0.12 -0.34
CA GLY A 133 22.80 1.15 0.01
C GLY A 133 21.57 0.58 0.73
N ASP A 134 20.78 1.48 1.30
CA ASP A 134 19.48 1.20 1.92
C ASP A 134 18.54 2.36 1.60
N TYR A 135 17.25 2.21 1.86
CA TYR A 135 16.26 3.26 1.65
C TYR A 135 15.32 3.39 2.83
N ALA A 136 14.85 4.61 3.08
CA ALA A 136 13.82 4.84 4.08
C ALA A 136 12.46 4.53 3.44
N PRO A 137 11.74 3.48 3.85
CA PRO A 137 10.38 3.28 3.37
C PRO A 137 9.52 4.47 3.79
N GLY A 138 8.80 5.05 2.82
CA GLY A 138 7.80 6.06 3.13
C GLY A 138 6.75 5.47 4.07
N SER A 139 6.47 6.16 5.18
CA SER A 139 5.36 5.82 6.06
C SER A 139 4.32 6.93 6.01
N PHE A 140 3.05 6.56 6.15
CA PHE A 140 1.99 7.51 6.44
C PHE A 140 1.20 6.98 7.62
N GLY A 141 0.83 7.87 8.53
CA GLY A 141 -0.09 7.58 9.62
C GLY A 141 -1.34 8.41 9.42
N PHE A 142 -2.49 7.86 9.78
CA PHE A 142 -3.70 8.64 10.00
C PHE A 142 -4.22 8.33 11.39
N SER A 143 -4.74 9.35 12.06
CA SER A 143 -5.42 9.23 13.34
C SER A 143 -6.91 9.46 13.15
N LEU A 144 -7.71 8.55 13.70
CA LEU A 144 -9.15 8.75 13.82
C LEU A 144 -9.41 9.45 15.14
N HIS A 145 -10.06 10.60 15.08
CA HIS A 145 -10.46 11.34 16.26
C HIS A 145 -11.98 11.33 16.36
N ASP A 146 -12.50 10.82 17.48
CA ASP A 146 -13.88 11.06 17.84
C ASP A 146 -14.01 12.52 18.28
N ARG A 147 -14.82 13.29 17.54
CA ARG A 147 -15.03 14.73 17.74
C ARG A 147 -16.48 15.05 17.42
N ASP A 148 -17.08 15.87 18.28
CA ASP A 148 -18.38 16.43 17.97
C ASP A 148 -18.27 17.47 16.84
N ALA A 149 -19.39 17.72 16.16
CA ALA A 149 -19.44 18.67 15.05
C ALA A 149 -19.02 20.10 15.47
N ALA A 150 -19.11 20.44 16.76
CA ALA A 150 -18.79 21.77 17.28
C ALA A 150 -17.27 21.99 17.43
N THR A 151 -16.50 20.95 17.76
CA THR A 151 -15.04 21.01 17.91
C THR A 151 -14.28 20.84 16.59
N LEU A 152 -14.96 20.43 15.52
CA LEU A 152 -14.34 20.28 14.20
C LEU A 152 -13.93 21.63 13.57
N ASP A 153 -14.69 22.69 13.83
CA ASP A 153 -14.44 24.04 13.32
C ASP A 153 -13.18 24.68 13.96
N GLU A 154 -12.78 24.25 15.16
CA GLU A 154 -11.57 24.76 15.85
C GLU A 154 -10.27 24.29 15.20
N LEU A 155 -10.28 23.13 14.51
CA LEU A 155 -9.12 22.57 13.81
C LEU A 155 -9.02 23.06 12.35
N LEU A 156 -10.13 23.52 11.78
CA LEU A 156 -10.19 24.09 10.44
C LEU A 156 -9.82 25.57 10.50
N VAL A 157 -8.52 25.87 10.63
CA VAL A 157 -8.01 27.25 10.59
C VAL A 157 -8.47 27.93 9.29
N GLY A 158 -9.54 28.74 9.39
CA GLY A 158 -9.82 29.88 8.52
C GLY A 158 -10.80 29.73 7.35
N LYS A 159 -11.58 28.65 7.17
CA LYS A 159 -12.66 28.62 6.14
C LYS A 159 -13.89 27.79 6.54
N PRO A 160 -15.11 28.20 6.13
CA PRO A 160 -16.34 27.45 6.40
C PRO A 160 -16.32 26.09 5.72
N THR A 161 -16.69 25.07 6.47
CA THR A 161 -16.84 23.68 6.07
C THR A 161 -17.78 23.56 4.85
N PRO A 162 -17.29 23.21 3.64
CA PRO A 162 -18.19 22.82 2.56
C PRO A 162 -18.89 21.53 2.99
N ALA A 163 -20.21 21.49 2.79
CA ALA A 163 -21.07 20.36 3.15
C ALA A 163 -20.37 19.00 2.98
N LEU A 164 -20.29 18.28 4.10
CA LEU A 164 -19.70 16.95 4.22
C LEU A 164 -20.34 16.02 3.19
N THR A 165 -19.59 15.77 2.13
CA THR A 165 -19.75 14.60 1.26
C THR A 165 -18.50 13.78 1.53
N ASP A 166 -18.68 12.52 1.89
CA ASP A 166 -17.66 11.58 2.39
C ASP A 166 -16.32 11.71 1.66
N LYS A 167 -15.36 12.44 2.25
CA LYS A 167 -14.01 12.59 1.72
C LYS A 167 -13.01 12.43 2.83
N ALA A 168 -12.30 11.30 2.81
CA ALA A 168 -11.07 11.13 3.57
C ALA A 168 -9.99 12.08 3.01
N TYR A 169 -9.34 12.83 3.90
CA TYR A 169 -8.19 13.65 3.54
C TYR A 169 -6.91 12.95 3.97
N VAL A 170 -5.99 12.75 3.04
CA VAL A 170 -4.66 12.20 3.33
C VAL A 170 -3.65 13.34 3.23
N TYR A 171 -2.81 13.47 4.26
CA TYR A 171 -1.73 14.44 4.30
C TYR A 171 -0.42 13.69 4.09
N PHE A 172 0.32 14.04 3.04
CA PHE A 172 1.65 13.50 2.75
C PHE A 172 2.65 14.64 2.70
N MET A 173 3.70 14.61 3.53
CA MET A 173 4.75 15.63 3.59
C MET A 173 4.20 17.07 3.69
N GLY A 174 3.19 17.29 4.54
CA GLY A 174 2.55 18.62 4.71
C GLY A 174 1.70 19.09 3.52
N THR A 175 1.60 18.31 2.44
CA THR A 175 0.79 18.62 1.27
C THR A 175 -0.54 17.88 1.36
N ARG A 176 -1.64 18.62 1.17
CA ARG A 176 -3.00 18.06 1.17
C ARG A 176 -3.26 17.35 -0.15
N TRP A 177 -3.52 16.06 -0.10
CA TRP A 177 -3.98 15.28 -1.25
C TRP A 177 -5.46 14.97 -1.08
N SER A 178 -6.26 15.39 -2.06
CA SER A 178 -7.64 14.95 -2.20
C SER A 178 -7.69 13.81 -3.21
N CYS A 179 -7.95 12.60 -2.73
CA CYS A 179 -8.26 11.47 -3.59
C CYS A 179 -9.74 11.55 -3.98
N SER A 180 -10.03 11.66 -5.28
CA SER A 180 -11.40 11.62 -5.81
C SER A 180 -11.62 10.53 -6.86
N SER A 181 -10.65 9.64 -7.07
CA SER A 181 -10.84 8.51 -7.99
C SER A 181 -11.13 7.23 -7.22
N ALA A 182 -12.18 6.52 -7.66
CA ALA A 182 -12.50 5.18 -7.19
C ALA A 182 -11.30 4.21 -7.39
N GLU A 183 -10.45 4.48 -8.38
CA GLU A 183 -9.26 3.68 -8.67
C GLU A 183 -8.16 3.82 -7.62
N ALA A 184 -7.92 5.01 -7.05
CA ALA A 184 -6.90 5.17 -5.99
C ALA A 184 -7.34 4.55 -4.65
N ILE A 185 -8.65 4.55 -4.39
CA ILE A 185 -9.29 3.92 -3.23
C ILE A 185 -9.23 2.39 -3.34
N ALA A 186 -9.46 1.84 -4.53
CA ALA A 186 -9.34 0.42 -4.83
C ALA A 186 -7.87 -0.07 -4.90
N PHE A 187 -6.97 0.71 -5.48
CA PHE A 187 -5.55 0.33 -5.68
C PHE A 187 -4.78 0.18 -4.37
N CYS A 188 -5.06 1.04 -3.38
CA CYS A 188 -4.49 0.93 -2.04
C CYS A 188 -5.23 -0.09 -1.14
N ASN A 189 -6.26 -0.78 -1.67
CA ASN A 189 -7.19 -1.58 -0.89
C ASN A 189 -7.78 -0.79 0.30
N LEU A 190 -7.79 0.55 0.17
CA LEU A 190 -8.08 1.46 1.26
C LEU A 190 -9.57 1.40 1.57
N GLU A 191 -10.44 1.31 0.57
CA GLU A 191 -11.88 1.06 0.77
C GLU A 191 -12.11 -0.23 1.56
N THR A 192 -11.50 -1.33 1.14
CA THR A 192 -11.72 -2.64 1.76
C THR A 192 -11.21 -2.67 3.20
N ARG A 193 -10.06 -2.04 3.48
CA ARG A 193 -9.53 -1.92 4.84
C ARG A 193 -10.32 -0.92 5.71
N LEU A 194 -10.76 0.21 5.16
CA LEU A 194 -11.58 1.18 5.90
C LEU A 194 -13.00 0.65 6.13
N LEU A 195 -13.62 -0.06 5.17
CA LEU A 195 -14.95 -0.69 5.34
C LEU A 195 -14.92 -1.79 6.40
N ASN A 196 -13.85 -2.61 6.43
CA ASN A 196 -13.69 -3.63 7.46
C ASN A 196 -13.43 -3.05 8.86
N ASN A 197 -12.87 -1.83 8.97
CA ASN A 197 -12.40 -1.29 10.26
C ASN A 197 -13.11 0.00 10.75
N ILE A 198 -13.83 0.75 9.91
CA ILE A 198 -14.36 2.10 10.23
C ILE A 198 -15.88 2.24 10.01
N GLY A 199 -16.55 1.24 9.44
CA GLY A 199 -18.02 1.28 9.22
C GLY A 199 -18.83 0.21 9.96
N ALA A 200 -18.16 -0.74 10.62
CA ALA A 200 -18.87 -1.83 11.31
C ALA A 200 -19.58 -1.28 12.56
N PRO A 201 -20.87 -1.59 12.77
CA PRO A 201 -21.56 -1.18 13.98
C PRO A 201 -20.86 -1.78 15.20
N ASP A 202 -20.64 -0.97 16.23
CA ASP A 202 -20.11 -1.43 17.51
C ASP A 202 -21.21 -2.23 18.23
N VAL A 203 -21.17 -3.55 18.05
CA VAL A 203 -22.13 -4.51 18.61
C VAL A 203 -21.33 -5.53 19.43
N PRO A 204 -20.84 -5.13 20.62
CA PRO A 204 -19.96 -5.99 21.40
C PRO A 204 -20.69 -7.16 22.05
N SER A 205 -22.02 -7.20 22.01
CA SER A 205 -22.84 -8.25 22.61
C SER A 205 -24.12 -8.54 21.84
N CYS A 206 -24.63 -9.76 21.98
CA CYS A 206 -25.96 -10.16 21.51
C CYS A 206 -26.68 -11.04 22.54
N GLU A 207 -27.99 -11.19 22.37
CA GLU A 207 -28.81 -12.11 23.16
C GLU A 207 -29.23 -13.32 22.32
N GLN A 208 -29.08 -14.50 22.90
CA GLN A 208 -29.47 -15.78 22.30
C GLN A 208 -30.45 -16.48 23.23
N ALA A 209 -31.72 -16.55 22.82
CA ALA A 209 -32.77 -17.20 23.58
C ALA A 209 -32.81 -18.70 23.28
N ILE A 210 -32.96 -19.50 24.34
CA ILE A 210 -33.17 -20.94 24.26
C ILE A 210 -34.66 -21.22 24.43
N TRP A 211 -35.25 -21.87 23.42
CA TRP A 211 -36.64 -22.29 23.42
C TRP A 211 -36.70 -23.79 23.61
N TRP A 212 -37.49 -24.23 24.59
CA TRP A 212 -37.79 -25.64 24.81
C TRP A 212 -38.48 -26.24 23.58
N GLN A 213 -38.06 -27.42 23.15
CA GLN A 213 -38.54 -28.06 21.92
C GLN A 213 -39.56 -29.18 22.17
N ASP A 214 -39.77 -29.60 23.42
CA ASP A 214 -40.60 -30.75 23.78
C ASP A 214 -40.17 -32.05 23.06
N ASP A 215 -38.88 -32.18 22.77
CA ASP A 215 -38.26 -33.37 22.19
C ASP A 215 -37.01 -33.75 23.00
N PRO A 216 -37.08 -34.83 23.79
CA PRO A 216 -35.95 -35.31 24.58
C PRO A 216 -34.67 -35.56 23.76
N ASN A 217 -34.79 -35.84 22.45
CA ASN A 217 -33.63 -36.09 21.61
C ASN A 217 -33.02 -34.82 20.99
N PHE A 218 -33.68 -33.67 21.13
CA PHE A 218 -33.19 -32.41 20.57
C PHE A 218 -31.90 -31.96 21.27
N TRP A 219 -30.96 -31.46 20.48
CA TRP A 219 -29.71 -30.89 20.97
C TRP A 219 -29.72 -29.38 20.79
N HIS A 220 -29.60 -28.65 21.89
CA HIS A 220 -29.41 -27.21 21.88
C HIS A 220 -27.94 -26.90 21.73
N TYR A 221 -27.60 -26.07 20.74
CA TYR A 221 -26.24 -25.62 20.49
C TYR A 221 -26.13 -24.11 20.68
N LEU A 222 -25.02 -23.69 21.29
CA LEU A 222 -24.50 -22.33 21.22
C LEU A 222 -23.14 -22.38 20.52
N LEU A 223 -23.04 -21.73 19.36
CA LEU A 223 -21.87 -21.75 18.50
C LEU A 223 -21.28 -20.36 18.35
N VAL A 224 -19.96 -20.27 18.38
CA VAL A 224 -19.13 -19.11 18.11
C VAL A 224 -18.14 -19.48 17.01
N ASN A 225 -18.23 -18.86 15.83
CA ASN A 225 -17.42 -19.22 14.64
C ASN A 225 -17.43 -20.74 14.34
N ASN A 226 -18.60 -21.37 14.43
CA ASN A 226 -18.83 -22.83 14.28
C ASN A 226 -18.22 -23.74 15.36
N GLY A 227 -17.53 -23.21 16.37
CA GLY A 227 -17.09 -23.95 17.56
C GLY A 227 -17.98 -23.62 18.78
N GLY A 228 -18.31 -24.58 19.63
CA GLY A 228 -19.17 -24.28 20.78
C GLY A 228 -19.58 -25.49 21.61
N ALA A 229 -20.69 -25.34 22.33
CA ALA A 229 -21.22 -26.36 23.24
C ALA A 229 -22.61 -26.84 22.80
N GLY A 230 -22.92 -28.08 23.14
CA GLY A 230 -24.21 -28.71 22.88
C GLY A 230 -24.74 -29.46 24.09
N ILE A 231 -26.04 -29.32 24.38
CA ILE A 231 -26.73 -30.03 25.47
C ILE A 231 -28.01 -30.66 24.92
N GLN A 232 -28.21 -31.95 25.21
CA GLN A 232 -29.43 -32.66 24.86
C GLN A 232 -30.57 -32.34 25.86
N GLU A 233 -31.78 -32.11 25.36
CA GLU A 233 -32.94 -31.70 26.16
C GLU A 233 -33.29 -32.73 27.25
N ALA A 234 -33.16 -34.04 26.97
CA ALA A 234 -33.31 -35.12 27.97
C ALA A 234 -32.39 -34.98 29.19
N GLY A 235 -31.30 -34.22 29.08
CA GLY A 235 -30.31 -34.02 30.14
C GLY A 235 -30.52 -32.76 30.96
N ALA A 236 -31.63 -32.03 30.79
CA ALA A 236 -31.91 -30.76 31.45
C ALA A 236 -33.33 -30.71 32.05
N THR A 237 -33.55 -29.81 33.01
CA THR A 237 -34.86 -29.67 33.69
C THR A 237 -35.79 -28.68 33.02
N ASP A 238 -35.24 -27.63 32.39
CA ASP A 238 -35.97 -26.61 31.65
C ASP A 238 -35.00 -25.83 30.74
N ALA A 239 -35.52 -24.89 29.94
CA ALA A 239 -34.71 -24.06 29.05
C ALA A 239 -33.71 -23.15 29.79
N ALA A 240 -33.95 -22.84 31.07
CA ALA A 240 -33.05 -22.01 31.86
C ALA A 240 -31.81 -22.79 32.32
N ASP A 241 -31.97 -24.07 32.70
CA ASP A 241 -30.85 -24.99 32.97
C ASP A 241 -29.96 -25.16 31.73
N ILE A 242 -30.57 -25.33 30.54
CA ILE A 242 -29.84 -25.42 29.28
C ILE A 242 -29.05 -24.14 29.00
N ALA A 243 -29.69 -22.97 29.12
CA ALA A 243 -29.05 -21.68 28.89
C ALA A 243 -27.85 -21.46 29.83
N SER A 244 -28.03 -21.74 31.14
CA SER A 244 -26.98 -21.60 32.14
C SER A 244 -25.77 -22.49 31.85
N ARG A 245 -26.00 -23.75 31.50
CA ARG A 245 -24.94 -24.71 31.24
C ARG A 245 -24.22 -24.42 29.91
N LEU A 246 -24.94 -24.06 28.85
CA LEU A 246 -24.32 -23.64 27.58
C LEU A 246 -23.45 -22.40 27.77
N ALA A 247 -23.94 -21.38 28.49
CA ALA A 247 -23.18 -20.17 28.79
C ALA A 247 -21.88 -20.52 29.56
N SER A 248 -21.96 -21.38 30.57
CA SER A 248 -20.76 -21.82 31.31
C SER A 248 -19.78 -22.61 30.44
N MET A 249 -20.25 -23.49 29.57
CA MET A 249 -19.38 -24.31 28.71
C MET A 249 -18.67 -23.46 27.65
N VAL A 250 -19.38 -22.53 27.01
CA VAL A 250 -18.80 -21.64 25.99
C VAL A 250 -17.88 -20.59 26.63
N GLY A 251 -18.30 -19.97 27.73
CA GLY A 251 -17.49 -18.98 28.44
C GLY A 251 -16.17 -19.52 29.00
N LEU A 252 -16.08 -20.83 29.28
CA LEU A 252 -14.82 -21.46 29.71
C LEU A 252 -13.91 -21.92 28.56
N SER A 253 -14.46 -22.09 27.35
CA SER A 253 -13.75 -22.69 26.22
C SER A 253 -13.42 -21.71 25.10
N SER A 254 -14.04 -20.52 25.10
CA SER A 254 -13.79 -19.47 24.13
C SER A 254 -12.77 -18.46 24.65
N SER A 255 -11.78 -18.12 23.83
CA SER A 255 -10.91 -16.94 24.06
C SER A 255 -11.44 -15.69 23.36
N LEU A 256 -12.63 -15.75 22.76
CA LEU A 256 -13.21 -14.70 21.94
C LEU A 256 -14.39 -14.00 22.62
N VAL A 257 -15.16 -14.74 23.42
CA VAL A 257 -16.41 -14.26 24.01
C VAL A 257 -16.59 -14.75 25.44
N ASP A 258 -17.21 -13.90 26.24
CA ASP A 258 -17.79 -14.22 27.54
C ASP A 258 -19.28 -14.48 27.39
N CYS A 259 -19.82 -15.37 28.24
CA CYS A 259 -21.24 -15.74 28.22
C CYS A 259 -21.83 -15.69 29.62
N THR A 260 -22.98 -15.05 29.77
CA THR A 260 -23.79 -15.10 30.99
C THR A 260 -25.23 -15.48 30.64
N ALA A 261 -25.94 -16.12 31.56
CA ALA A 261 -27.33 -16.53 31.34
C ALA A 261 -28.26 -15.96 32.43
N SER A 262 -29.45 -15.56 32.01
CA SER A 262 -30.54 -15.13 32.90
C SER A 262 -31.86 -15.69 32.37
N GLY A 263 -32.48 -16.58 33.14
CA GLY A 263 -33.61 -17.37 32.65
C GLY A 263 -33.18 -18.19 31.43
N ASN A 264 -33.96 -18.12 30.34
CA ASN A 264 -33.67 -18.83 29.10
C ASN A 264 -32.87 -18.00 28.08
N VAL A 265 -32.33 -16.85 28.46
CA VAL A 265 -31.55 -15.97 27.57
C VAL A 265 -30.07 -16.02 27.94
N ILE A 266 -29.22 -16.21 26.93
CA ILE A 266 -27.76 -16.13 27.03
C ILE A 266 -27.31 -14.79 26.43
N THR A 267 -26.64 -13.97 27.23
CA THR A 267 -25.93 -12.78 26.74
C THR A 267 -24.50 -13.20 26.40
N VAL A 268 -24.13 -13.05 25.13
CA VAL A 268 -22.79 -13.33 24.61
C VAL A 268 -22.11 -12.02 24.28
N SER A 269 -20.93 -11.78 24.84
CA SER A 269 -20.18 -10.53 24.71
C SER A 269 -18.74 -10.79 24.28
N LEU A 270 -18.16 -9.94 23.43
CA LEU A 270 -16.74 -10.02 23.10
C LEU A 270 -15.88 -9.80 24.34
N GLU A 271 -14.88 -10.66 24.51
CA GLU A 271 -13.84 -10.56 25.54
C GLU A 271 -13.09 -9.21 25.46
N GLN A 272 -12.49 -8.80 26.58
CA GLN A 272 -11.76 -7.54 26.62
C GLN A 272 -10.56 -7.59 25.65
N GLY A 273 -10.50 -6.63 24.72
CA GLY A 273 -9.43 -6.54 23.72
C GLY A 273 -9.68 -7.37 22.45
N VAL A 274 -10.81 -8.06 22.34
CA VAL A 274 -11.24 -8.74 21.11
C VAL A 274 -12.13 -7.81 20.28
N ASN A 275 -11.77 -7.62 19.01
CA ASN A 275 -12.45 -6.68 18.11
C ASN A 275 -13.49 -7.35 17.18
N GLY A 276 -13.56 -8.68 17.13
CA GLY A 276 -14.40 -9.41 16.19
C GLY A 276 -13.81 -9.47 14.76
N PRO A 277 -14.56 -9.96 13.77
CA PRO A 277 -15.93 -10.46 13.88
C PRO A 277 -16.01 -11.81 14.61
N ALA A 278 -17.04 -11.99 15.43
CA ALA A 278 -17.40 -13.29 16.00
C ALA A 278 -18.86 -13.62 15.67
N GLU A 279 -19.09 -14.68 14.90
CA GLU A 279 -20.42 -15.15 14.55
C GLU A 279 -20.98 -16.02 15.67
N VAL A 280 -22.08 -15.57 16.27
CA VAL A 280 -22.79 -16.26 17.34
C VAL A 280 -24.09 -16.80 16.78
N SER A 281 -24.39 -18.07 17.05
CA SER A 281 -25.68 -18.67 16.66
C SER A 281 -26.15 -19.70 17.65
N THR A 282 -27.47 -19.88 17.68
CA THR A 282 -28.13 -21.01 18.30
C THR A 282 -29.09 -21.66 17.32
N ASN A 283 -29.36 -22.95 17.51
CA ASN A 283 -30.41 -23.66 16.75
C ASN A 283 -31.76 -23.64 17.48
N SER A 284 -31.88 -22.85 18.55
CA SER A 284 -32.94 -22.94 19.55
C SER A 284 -33.87 -21.73 19.57
N GLY A 285 -33.94 -20.97 18.46
CA GLY A 285 -34.96 -19.93 18.25
C GLY A 285 -34.44 -18.52 17.96
N SER A 286 -33.17 -18.22 18.25
CA SER A 286 -32.57 -16.93 17.89
C SER A 286 -31.92 -16.96 16.51
N ALA A 287 -32.01 -15.84 15.78
CA ALA A 287 -31.24 -15.66 14.56
C ALA A 287 -29.73 -15.51 14.88
N PRO A 288 -28.84 -15.90 13.95
CA PRO A 288 -27.41 -15.62 14.09
C PRO A 288 -27.13 -14.11 14.23
N ALA A 289 -26.09 -13.79 14.97
CA ALA A 289 -25.60 -12.42 15.16
C ALA A 289 -24.09 -12.38 14.95
N THR A 290 -23.57 -11.23 14.48
CA THR A 290 -22.13 -11.00 14.37
C THR A 290 -21.75 -9.93 15.38
N LEU A 291 -20.83 -10.28 16.29
CA LEU A 291 -20.27 -9.34 17.25
C LEU A 291 -19.04 -8.65 16.66
N SER A 292 -18.96 -7.34 16.87
CA SER A 292 -17.83 -6.50 16.48
C SER A 292 -17.61 -5.42 17.54
N ARG A 293 -16.34 -5.11 17.80
CA ARG A 293 -15.94 -4.02 18.69
C ARG A 293 -14.97 -3.08 17.96
N SER A 294 -15.34 -1.81 17.90
CA SER A 294 -14.54 -0.77 17.25
C SER A 294 -13.91 0.13 18.31
N VAL A 295 -12.62 -0.06 18.61
CA VAL A 295 -11.87 0.85 19.51
C VAL A 295 -11.17 1.91 18.65
N PRO A 296 -11.42 3.22 18.87
CA PRO A 296 -10.61 4.27 18.26
C PRO A 296 -9.13 4.11 18.68
N GLY A 297 -8.22 3.99 17.72
CA GLY A 297 -6.79 3.75 17.97
C GLY A 297 -5.91 4.13 16.79
N ILE A 298 -4.60 4.18 17.03
CA ILE A 298 -3.59 4.40 15.98
C ILE A 298 -3.35 3.05 15.29
N TYR A 299 -3.66 2.99 13.99
CA TYR A 299 -3.35 1.84 13.15
C TYR A 299 -2.03 2.12 12.43
N THR A 300 -1.01 1.31 12.72
CA THR A 300 0.33 1.37 12.10
C THR A 300 0.45 0.42 10.93
#